data_AF-A0A961GXB3-F1
#
_entry.id   AF-A0A961GXB3-F1
#
_cell.length_a   1.000
_cell.length_b   1.000
_cell.length_c   1.000
_cell.angle_alpha   90.00
_cell.angle_beta   90.00
_cell.angle_gamma   90.00
#
_symmetry.space_group_name_H-M   'P 1'
#
loop_
_entity.id
_entity.type
_entity.pdbx_description
1 polymer ?
#
loop_
_entity_poly.entity_id
_entity_poly.type
_entity_poly.pdbx_seq_one_letter_code
_entity_poly.pdbx_strand_id
1 'polypeptide(L)'
;LHKHKIDHVAHIGPSAAAGIGTMLGLDAETIYQAVGQGLHTTTATRQSRKGEISTWKAHAPAFAGKMAVEAVDRAMRGQTSPSPIYEGEDGVIAWMLDGPDAAYDVPLPATGEPKRAILDSYTKEHSAEYQAQAWIDLARKLHGTHPELVDPANVESIVLHTSHHTHYVIGSGANDPQKYDPAASRETLDHSIPYIFAVALQDGGWHHVDSYTPARAARPDTVALWHKITTAEDPEWTRRYHSEDPDEKAFGGRVEIRLADGSTIVDEIAVADAHPLGARPFARADYIRKFRTLAEPVLAEAEIERFLALVQRLPELSAAEVRELNIVAAPGTIDLAAAPKGLF
;
A
#
# COMPACT_ATOMS: atom_id res chain seq x y z
N LEU A 1 -5.29 -12.84 -8.67
CA LEU A 1 -4.07 -13.16 -7.88
C LEU A 1 -4.35 -13.48 -6.41
N HIS A 2 -5.04 -12.62 -5.64
CA HIS A 2 -5.22 -12.83 -4.18
C HIS A 2 -5.85 -14.19 -3.82
N LYS A 3 -6.92 -14.59 -4.53
CA LYS A 3 -7.60 -15.89 -4.35
C LYS A 3 -6.66 -17.10 -4.52
N HIS A 4 -5.60 -16.92 -5.31
CA HIS A 4 -4.61 -17.93 -5.65
C HIS A 4 -3.35 -17.87 -4.80
N LYS A 5 -3.32 -16.99 -3.78
CA LYS A 5 -2.15 -16.78 -2.93
C LYS A 5 -0.90 -16.41 -3.74
N ILE A 6 -1.08 -15.72 -4.86
CA ILE A 6 0.00 -15.12 -5.67
C ILE A 6 0.18 -13.66 -5.26
N ASP A 7 1.43 -13.21 -5.17
CA ASP A 7 1.75 -11.83 -4.87
C ASP A 7 1.44 -10.91 -6.05
N HIS A 8 1.00 -9.68 -5.76
CA HIS A 8 0.59 -8.70 -6.77
C HIS A 8 1.75 -8.20 -7.63
N VAL A 9 3.00 -8.43 -7.22
CA VAL A 9 4.19 -8.08 -8.01
C VAL A 9 4.22 -8.78 -9.37
N ALA A 10 3.45 -9.86 -9.54
CA ALA A 10 3.20 -10.51 -10.83
C ALA A 10 2.54 -9.57 -11.87
N HIS A 11 1.88 -8.49 -11.44
CA HIS A 11 1.42 -7.44 -12.36
C HIS A 11 2.52 -6.40 -12.68
N ILE A 12 3.49 -6.20 -11.77
CA ILE A 12 4.48 -5.14 -11.87
C ILE A 12 5.52 -5.46 -12.95
N GLY A 13 6.07 -6.68 -12.97
CA GLY A 13 7.03 -7.09 -13.99
C GLY A 13 6.55 -6.85 -15.42
N PRO A 14 5.41 -7.43 -15.85
CA PRO A 14 4.89 -7.24 -17.21
C PRO A 14 4.47 -5.79 -17.49
N SER A 15 3.83 -5.08 -16.55
CA SER A 15 3.41 -3.69 -16.78
C SER A 15 4.60 -2.73 -16.90
N ALA A 16 5.65 -2.92 -16.08
CA ALA A 16 6.88 -2.15 -16.19
C ALA A 16 7.62 -2.45 -17.50
N ALA A 17 7.69 -3.72 -17.92
CA ALA A 17 8.30 -4.10 -19.20
C ALA A 17 7.58 -3.44 -20.40
N ALA A 18 6.24 -3.49 -20.40
CA ALA A 18 5.43 -2.82 -21.41
C ALA A 18 5.63 -1.30 -21.41
N GLY A 19 5.68 -0.67 -20.23
CA GLY A 19 5.91 0.77 -20.09
C GLY A 19 7.30 1.19 -20.60
N ILE A 20 8.35 0.46 -20.23
CA ILE A 20 9.73 0.72 -20.69
C ILE A 20 9.83 0.55 -22.20
N GLY A 21 9.31 -0.56 -22.74
CA GLY A 21 9.36 -0.81 -24.19
C GLY A 21 8.61 0.23 -25.01
N THR A 22 7.45 0.68 -24.50
CA THR A 22 6.67 1.79 -25.11
C THR A 22 7.46 3.10 -25.06
N MET A 23 8.06 3.43 -23.91
CA MET A 23 8.87 4.63 -23.74
C MET A 23 10.06 4.68 -24.69
N LEU A 24 10.67 3.52 -24.99
CA LEU A 24 11.79 3.38 -25.91
C LEU A 24 11.37 3.30 -27.39
N GLY A 25 10.06 3.24 -27.69
CA GLY A 25 9.55 3.11 -29.06
C GLY A 25 9.89 1.76 -29.70
N LEU A 26 10.01 0.69 -28.90
CA LEU A 26 10.27 -0.65 -29.40
C LEU A 26 9.07 -1.20 -30.17
N ASP A 27 9.33 -2.14 -31.08
CA ASP A 27 8.26 -2.83 -31.79
C ASP A 27 7.47 -3.78 -30.87
N ALA A 28 6.24 -4.09 -31.28
CA ALA A 28 5.31 -4.88 -30.46
C ALA A 28 5.82 -6.29 -30.13
N GLU A 29 6.60 -6.92 -31.03
CA GLU A 29 7.14 -8.26 -30.81
C GLU A 29 8.23 -8.24 -29.74
N THR A 30 9.13 -7.25 -29.79
CA THR A 30 10.13 -7.05 -28.72
C THR A 30 9.46 -6.81 -27.37
N ILE A 31 8.39 -5.99 -27.33
CA ILE A 31 7.63 -5.74 -26.09
C ILE A 31 6.94 -7.02 -25.61
N TYR A 32 6.37 -7.82 -26.52
CA TYR A 32 5.72 -9.09 -26.20
C TYR A 32 6.68 -10.05 -25.50
N GLN A 33 7.89 -10.23 -26.02
CA GLN A 33 8.92 -11.08 -25.39
C GLN A 33 9.34 -10.57 -24.00
N ALA A 34 9.47 -9.25 -23.84
CA ALA A 34 9.80 -8.65 -22.55
C ALA A 34 8.68 -8.85 -21.50
N VAL A 35 7.42 -8.68 -21.90
CA VAL A 35 6.24 -8.95 -21.06
C VAL A 35 6.21 -10.42 -20.63
N GLY A 36 6.47 -11.34 -21.57
CA GLY A 36 6.50 -12.77 -21.32
C GLY A 36 7.50 -13.16 -20.23
N GLN A 37 8.75 -12.72 -20.37
CA GLN A 37 9.78 -12.95 -19.37
C GLN A 37 9.48 -12.23 -18.04
N GLY A 38 8.99 -10.99 -18.12
CA GLY A 38 8.62 -10.18 -16.95
C GLY A 38 7.60 -10.90 -16.08
N LEU A 39 6.52 -11.43 -16.66
CA LEU A 39 5.53 -12.21 -15.92
C LEU A 39 6.13 -13.50 -15.35
N HIS A 40 6.84 -14.29 -16.16
CA HIS A 40 7.39 -15.57 -15.75
C HIS A 40 8.31 -15.47 -14.53
N THR A 41 9.15 -14.44 -14.49
CA THR A 41 10.19 -14.26 -13.46
C THR A 41 9.74 -13.44 -12.25
N THR A 42 8.56 -12.80 -12.31
CA THR A 42 8.04 -11.97 -11.21
C THR A 42 6.74 -12.51 -10.60
N THR A 43 6.34 -13.74 -10.97
CA THR A 43 5.20 -14.41 -10.34
C THR A 43 5.68 -15.21 -9.13
N ALA A 44 5.40 -14.70 -7.93
CA ALA A 44 5.83 -15.29 -6.66
C ALA A 44 4.63 -15.60 -5.75
N THR A 45 4.83 -16.51 -4.80
CA THR A 45 3.83 -16.79 -3.77
C THR A 45 3.62 -15.57 -2.86
N ARG A 46 2.44 -15.47 -2.25
CA ARG A 46 2.08 -14.39 -1.33
C ARG A 46 2.65 -14.57 0.09
N GLN A 47 3.55 -15.52 0.29
CA GLN A 47 4.21 -15.72 1.59
C GLN A 47 4.97 -14.47 2.05
N SER A 48 5.40 -13.62 1.11
CA SER A 48 5.98 -12.29 1.36
C SER A 48 5.11 -11.35 2.22
N ARG A 49 3.83 -11.67 2.44
CA ARG A 49 2.85 -10.81 3.14
C ARG A 49 2.03 -11.54 4.21
N LYS A 50 2.52 -12.66 4.75
CA LYS A 50 1.81 -13.46 5.77
C LYS A 50 2.78 -13.97 6.86
N GLY A 51 2.30 -14.04 8.10
CA GLY A 51 3.11 -14.44 9.27
C GLY A 51 4.09 -13.34 9.67
N GLU A 52 5.31 -13.72 10.04
CA GLU A 52 6.40 -12.76 10.27
C GLU A 52 6.80 -12.09 8.94
N ILE A 53 6.36 -10.84 8.77
CA ILE A 53 6.59 -10.07 7.55
C ILE A 53 8.04 -9.58 7.53
N SER A 54 8.84 -10.09 6.59
CA SER A 54 10.23 -9.67 6.39
C SER A 54 10.35 -8.42 5.50
N THR A 55 11.54 -7.83 5.49
CA THR A 55 11.89 -6.66 4.65
C THR A 55 11.73 -6.93 3.14
N TRP A 56 11.67 -8.20 2.72
CA TRP A 56 11.37 -8.59 1.35
C TRP A 56 10.06 -7.99 0.83
N LYS A 57 9.04 -7.83 1.69
CA LYS A 57 7.76 -7.20 1.33
C LYS A 57 7.96 -5.82 0.67
N ALA A 58 8.88 -5.03 1.22
CA ALA A 58 9.19 -3.70 0.71
C ALA A 58 10.06 -3.76 -0.55
N HIS A 59 10.92 -4.77 -0.68
CA HIS A 59 11.83 -4.93 -1.81
C HIS A 59 11.18 -5.58 -3.05
N ALA A 60 10.19 -6.45 -2.89
CA ALA A 60 9.62 -7.25 -3.98
C ALA A 60 9.14 -6.43 -5.20
N PRO A 61 8.48 -5.26 -5.04
CA PRO A 61 8.13 -4.40 -6.19
C PRO A 61 9.36 -3.88 -6.95
N ALA A 62 10.41 -3.46 -6.23
CA ALA A 62 11.66 -2.99 -6.83
C ALA A 62 12.39 -4.12 -7.56
N PHE A 63 12.37 -5.33 -7.01
CA PHE A 63 12.85 -6.53 -7.69
C PHE A 63 12.11 -6.76 -9.02
N ALA A 64 10.78 -6.68 -9.03
CA ALA A 64 9.99 -6.83 -10.26
C ALA A 64 10.33 -5.74 -11.31
N GLY A 65 10.54 -4.49 -10.88
CA GLY A 65 11.00 -3.41 -11.76
C GLY A 65 12.40 -3.66 -12.33
N LYS A 66 13.34 -4.15 -11.52
CA LYS A 66 14.67 -4.57 -11.98
C LYS A 66 14.57 -5.67 -13.03
N MET A 67 13.73 -6.69 -12.78
CA MET A 67 13.55 -7.78 -13.74
C MET A 67 12.91 -7.32 -15.04
N ALA A 68 12.03 -6.32 -15.00
CA ALA A 68 11.46 -5.72 -16.21
C ALA A 68 12.54 -5.05 -17.08
N VAL A 69 13.49 -4.32 -16.48
CA VAL A 69 14.63 -3.72 -17.21
C VAL A 69 15.47 -4.80 -17.89
N GLU A 70 15.78 -5.88 -17.17
CA GLU A 70 16.54 -7.01 -17.71
C GLU A 70 15.78 -7.74 -18.84
N ALA A 71 14.47 -7.95 -18.68
CA ALA A 71 13.63 -8.57 -19.68
C ALA A 71 13.59 -7.74 -20.98
N VAL A 72 13.46 -6.41 -20.87
CA VAL A 72 13.51 -5.52 -22.03
C VAL A 72 14.88 -5.53 -22.70
N ASP A 73 15.98 -5.41 -21.94
CA ASP A 73 17.34 -5.44 -22.49
C ASP A 73 17.60 -6.76 -23.25
N ARG A 74 17.17 -7.91 -22.70
CA ARG A 74 17.30 -9.19 -23.40
C ARG A 74 16.46 -9.25 -24.68
N ALA A 75 15.21 -8.79 -24.63
CA ALA A 75 14.33 -8.79 -25.81
C ALA A 75 14.90 -7.90 -26.93
N MET A 76 15.45 -6.73 -26.59
CA MET A 76 16.14 -5.83 -27.52
C MET A 76 17.36 -6.49 -28.20
N ARG A 77 17.94 -7.51 -27.58
CA ARG A 77 19.04 -8.33 -28.14
C ARG A 77 18.53 -9.52 -28.98
N GLY A 78 17.23 -9.57 -29.29
CA GLY A 78 16.60 -10.62 -30.08
C GLY A 78 16.36 -11.92 -29.32
N GLN A 79 16.44 -11.91 -27.99
CA GLN A 79 16.15 -13.11 -27.19
C GLN A 79 14.66 -13.24 -26.93
N THR A 80 14.13 -14.46 -27.08
CA THR A 80 12.73 -14.77 -26.81
C THR A 80 12.50 -15.20 -25.35
N SER A 81 11.23 -15.28 -24.96
CA SER A 81 10.71 -15.74 -23.68
C SER A 81 9.79 -16.95 -23.85
N PRO A 82 9.45 -17.70 -22.78
CA PRO A 82 8.39 -18.70 -22.84
C PRO A 82 7.08 -18.09 -23.39
N SER A 83 6.43 -18.78 -24.33
CA SER A 83 5.30 -18.24 -25.09
C SER A 83 4.32 -19.35 -25.51
N PRO A 84 3.01 -19.10 -25.46
CA PRO A 84 2.36 -17.97 -24.80
C PRO A 84 2.42 -18.12 -23.27
N ILE A 85 2.86 -17.09 -22.54
CA ILE A 85 3.11 -17.22 -21.10
C ILE A 85 1.82 -17.34 -20.26
N TYR A 86 0.72 -16.74 -20.72
CA TYR A 86 -0.55 -16.74 -20.02
C TYR A 86 -1.32 -18.03 -20.30
N GLU A 87 -1.61 -18.31 -21.58
CA GLU A 87 -2.50 -19.37 -22.06
C GLU A 87 -1.78 -20.66 -22.47
N GLY A 88 -0.44 -20.71 -22.37
CA GLY A 88 0.33 -21.90 -22.72
C GLY A 88 -0.07 -23.12 -21.88
N GLU A 89 0.24 -24.32 -22.37
CA GLU A 89 -0.03 -25.59 -21.68
C GLU A 89 0.50 -25.58 -20.23
N ASP A 90 1.72 -25.06 -20.05
CA ASP A 90 2.35 -24.83 -18.74
C ASP A 90 2.33 -23.34 -18.30
N GLY A 91 1.33 -22.60 -18.76
CA GLY A 91 1.19 -21.16 -18.56
C GLY A 91 0.70 -20.76 -17.17
N VAL A 92 0.76 -19.45 -16.91
CA VAL A 92 0.33 -18.86 -15.63
C VAL A 92 -1.14 -19.13 -15.34
N ILE A 93 -2.01 -19.08 -16.35
CA ILE A 93 -3.44 -19.35 -16.16
C ILE A 93 -3.66 -20.80 -15.70
N ALA A 94 -3.02 -21.74 -16.39
CA ALA A 94 -3.18 -23.17 -16.17
C ALA A 94 -2.74 -23.62 -14.77
N TRP A 95 -1.55 -23.19 -14.32
CA TRP A 95 -0.93 -23.75 -13.12
C TRP A 95 -0.90 -22.83 -11.91
N MET A 96 -1.03 -21.52 -12.11
CA MET A 96 -0.95 -20.55 -11.01
C MET A 96 -2.28 -19.86 -10.72
N LEU A 97 -3.26 -19.96 -11.63
CA LEU A 97 -4.55 -19.31 -11.48
C LEU A 97 -5.72 -20.32 -11.52
N ASP A 98 -6.63 -20.19 -12.49
CA ASP A 98 -7.95 -20.84 -12.49
C ASP A 98 -7.99 -22.18 -13.26
N GLY A 99 -6.84 -22.68 -13.72
CA GLY A 99 -6.75 -23.94 -14.45
C GLY A 99 -6.66 -23.76 -15.97
N PRO A 100 -6.37 -24.84 -16.72
CA PRO A 100 -6.08 -24.77 -18.16
C PRO A 100 -7.28 -24.33 -19.01
N ASP A 101 -8.50 -24.52 -18.51
CA ASP A 101 -9.75 -24.16 -19.21
C ASP A 101 -10.23 -22.74 -18.87
N ALA A 102 -9.49 -21.98 -18.06
CA ALA A 102 -9.90 -20.66 -17.62
C ALA A 102 -9.66 -19.59 -18.68
N ALA A 103 -10.57 -18.61 -18.74
CA ALA A 103 -10.48 -17.44 -19.60
C ALA A 103 -10.70 -16.16 -18.78
N TYR A 104 -10.05 -15.07 -19.20
CA TYR A 104 -10.14 -13.77 -18.56
C TYR A 104 -10.38 -12.68 -19.61
N ASP A 105 -11.30 -11.77 -19.30
CA ASP A 105 -11.50 -10.56 -20.08
C ASP A 105 -10.61 -9.44 -19.54
N VAL A 106 -9.81 -8.84 -20.42
CA VAL A 106 -8.96 -7.68 -20.09
C VAL A 106 -9.50 -6.47 -20.83
N PRO A 107 -10.17 -5.52 -20.15
CA PRO A 107 -10.64 -4.31 -20.79
C PRO A 107 -9.45 -3.43 -21.16
N LEU A 108 -9.42 -2.98 -22.42
CA LEU A 108 -8.45 -2.01 -22.92
C LEU A 108 -9.19 -0.74 -23.35
N PRO A 109 -8.59 0.45 -23.17
CA PRO A 109 -9.13 1.68 -23.74
C PRO A 109 -9.30 1.54 -25.26
N ALA A 110 -10.39 2.06 -25.80
CA ALA A 110 -10.59 2.11 -27.24
C ALA A 110 -9.52 2.97 -27.93
N THR A 111 -9.34 2.80 -29.24
CA THR A 111 -8.44 3.66 -30.03
C THR A 111 -8.80 5.13 -29.84
N GLY A 112 -7.85 5.93 -29.36
CA GLY A 112 -8.05 7.35 -29.07
C GLY A 112 -8.63 7.66 -27.69
N GLU A 113 -9.04 6.65 -26.92
CA GLU A 113 -9.49 6.84 -25.55
C GLU A 113 -8.31 7.11 -24.60
N PRO A 114 -8.42 8.12 -23.71
CA PRO A 114 -7.38 8.40 -22.73
C PRO A 114 -7.25 7.26 -21.72
N LYS A 115 -6.00 6.95 -21.37
CA LYS A 115 -5.65 5.92 -20.37
C LYS A 115 -5.83 6.53 -18.98
N ARG A 116 -7.00 6.31 -18.37
CA ARG A 116 -7.40 6.99 -17.13
C ARG A 116 -7.18 6.20 -15.84
N ALA A 117 -6.74 4.94 -15.91
CA ALA A 117 -6.58 4.07 -14.73
C ALA A 117 -5.72 4.66 -13.60
N ILE A 118 -4.77 5.56 -13.92
CA ILE A 118 -3.98 6.27 -12.88
C ILE A 118 -4.83 7.20 -12.01
N LEU A 119 -5.93 7.75 -12.55
CA LEU A 119 -6.86 8.61 -11.82
C LEU A 119 -7.69 7.82 -10.80
N ASP A 120 -7.80 6.50 -10.99
CA ASP A 120 -8.46 5.58 -10.07
C ASP A 120 -7.50 5.07 -8.98
N SER A 121 -6.28 5.61 -8.90
CA SER A 121 -5.32 5.28 -7.85
C SER A 121 -5.67 5.99 -6.55
N TYR A 122 -5.51 5.28 -5.44
CA TYR A 122 -5.81 5.83 -4.13
C TYR A 122 -4.58 6.29 -3.38
N THR A 123 -4.63 7.52 -2.91
CA THR A 123 -3.55 8.12 -2.13
C THR A 123 -3.61 7.71 -0.68
N LYS A 124 -2.47 7.27 -0.15
CA LYS A 124 -2.26 7.11 1.29
C LYS A 124 -1.94 8.47 1.88
N GLU A 125 -2.72 8.96 2.84
CA GLU A 125 -2.29 10.08 3.67
C GLU A 125 -1.33 9.58 4.75
N HIS A 126 -1.72 8.50 5.41
CA HIS A 126 -1.01 7.93 6.55
C HIS A 126 -0.03 6.85 6.09
N SER A 127 1.16 6.80 6.68
CA SER A 127 2.07 5.66 6.50
C SER A 127 1.50 4.47 7.28
N ALA A 128 0.54 3.77 6.70
CA ALA A 128 -0.10 2.58 7.23
C ALA A 128 -0.52 1.65 6.06
N GLU A 129 -0.92 0.40 6.35
CA GLU A 129 -1.64 -0.44 5.39
C GLU A 129 -2.89 0.29 4.84
N TYR A 130 -3.26 0.06 3.57
CA TYR A 130 -4.27 0.91 2.91
C TYR A 130 -5.66 0.75 3.54
N GLN A 131 -6.00 -0.44 4.01
CA GLN A 131 -7.25 -0.82 4.65
C GLN A 131 -7.31 -0.29 6.08
N ALA A 132 -6.24 0.36 6.58
CA ALA A 132 -6.23 1.09 7.85
C ALA A 132 -6.46 2.60 7.67
N GLN A 133 -6.39 3.16 6.45
CA GLN A 133 -6.44 4.62 6.23
C GLN A 133 -7.72 5.25 6.80
N ALA A 134 -8.88 4.69 6.43
CA ALA A 134 -10.18 5.19 6.89
C ALA A 134 -10.33 5.06 8.41
N TRP A 135 -9.78 4.00 9.01
CA TRP A 135 -9.83 3.79 10.45
C TRP A 135 -8.98 4.78 11.24
N ILE A 136 -7.84 5.22 10.68
CA ILE A 136 -7.05 6.31 11.27
C ILE A 136 -7.88 7.59 11.28
N ASP A 137 -8.54 7.94 10.17
CA ASP A 137 -9.36 9.15 10.10
C ASP A 137 -10.57 9.10 11.05
N LEU A 138 -11.24 7.94 11.16
CA LEU A 138 -12.31 7.74 12.14
C LEU A 138 -11.80 7.84 13.58
N ALA A 139 -10.67 7.22 13.91
CA ALA A 139 -10.07 7.32 15.24
C ALA A 139 -9.70 8.76 15.60
N ARG A 140 -9.18 9.54 14.64
CA ARG A 140 -8.86 10.98 14.81
C ARG A 140 -10.12 11.82 15.02
N LYS A 141 -11.21 11.53 14.30
CA LYS A 141 -12.52 12.16 14.53
C LYS A 141 -12.98 11.89 15.96
N LEU A 142 -12.96 10.62 16.38
CA LEU A 142 -13.38 10.19 17.71
C LEU A 142 -12.51 10.79 18.82
N HIS A 143 -11.20 10.95 18.61
CA HIS A 143 -10.32 11.66 19.55
C HIS A 143 -10.84 13.07 19.86
N GLY A 144 -11.29 13.79 18.82
CA GLY A 144 -11.79 15.16 18.95
C GLY A 144 -13.21 15.25 19.53
N THR A 145 -14.09 14.30 19.19
CA THR A 145 -15.50 14.34 19.60
C THR A 145 -15.79 13.59 20.91
N HIS A 146 -14.92 12.65 21.29
CA HIS A 146 -15.04 11.76 22.46
C HIS A 146 -13.69 11.63 23.19
N PRO A 147 -13.15 12.73 23.77
CA PRO A 147 -11.84 12.72 24.43
C PRO A 147 -11.77 11.74 25.61
N GLU A 148 -12.90 11.34 26.19
CA GLU A 148 -12.99 10.31 27.23
C GLU A 148 -12.46 8.93 26.78
N LEU A 149 -12.48 8.64 25.48
CA LEU A 149 -12.01 7.36 24.91
C LEU A 149 -10.49 7.18 24.95
N VAL A 150 -9.74 8.27 25.18
CA VAL A 150 -8.27 8.24 25.27
C VAL A 150 -7.82 7.46 26.49
N ASP A 151 -8.59 7.51 27.58
CA ASP A 151 -8.32 6.75 28.80
C ASP A 151 -8.91 5.32 28.68
N PRO A 152 -8.06 4.28 28.65
CA PRO A 152 -8.56 2.91 28.60
C PRO A 152 -9.49 2.55 29.75
N ALA A 153 -9.46 3.22 30.90
CA ALA A 153 -10.36 2.94 32.02
C ALA A 153 -11.84 3.19 31.68
N ASN A 154 -12.12 4.10 30.74
CA ASN A 154 -13.49 4.43 30.32
C ASN A 154 -14.05 3.46 29.27
N VAL A 155 -13.20 2.64 28.65
CA VAL A 155 -13.56 1.74 27.56
C VAL A 155 -13.71 0.32 28.09
N GLU A 156 -14.85 -0.32 27.85
CA GLU A 156 -15.05 -1.74 28.10
C GLU A 156 -14.52 -2.56 26.92
N SER A 157 -14.96 -2.25 25.70
CA SER A 157 -14.54 -2.93 24.47
C SER A 157 -14.71 -2.05 23.23
N ILE A 158 -13.95 -2.37 22.17
CA ILE A 158 -14.07 -1.75 20.85
C ILE A 158 -14.14 -2.86 19.80
N VAL A 159 -15.16 -2.83 18.95
CA VAL A 159 -15.33 -3.77 17.84
C VAL A 159 -15.35 -3.01 16.51
N LEU A 160 -14.41 -3.36 15.62
CA LEU A 160 -14.34 -2.83 14.27
C LEU A 160 -15.03 -3.82 13.31
N HIS A 161 -16.24 -3.50 12.86
CA HIS A 161 -16.96 -4.25 11.85
C HIS A 161 -16.47 -3.85 10.46
N THR A 162 -15.90 -4.79 9.72
CA THR A 162 -15.13 -4.50 8.51
C THR A 162 -15.21 -5.64 7.49
N SER A 163 -14.67 -5.42 6.28
CA SER A 163 -14.59 -6.46 5.24
C SER A 163 -13.75 -7.67 5.66
N HIS A 164 -14.01 -8.81 5.02
CA HIS A 164 -13.19 -10.04 5.09
C HIS A 164 -11.70 -9.71 4.94
N HIS A 165 -11.35 -8.88 3.96
CA HIS A 165 -9.96 -8.55 3.70
C HIS A 165 -9.31 -7.87 4.91
N THR A 166 -9.91 -6.83 5.46
CA THR A 166 -9.38 -6.14 6.64
C THR A 166 -9.31 -7.08 7.83
N HIS A 167 -10.38 -7.84 8.10
CA HIS A 167 -10.46 -8.77 9.23
C HIS A 167 -9.35 -9.84 9.22
N TYR A 168 -9.12 -10.49 8.07
CA TYR A 168 -8.16 -11.60 7.93
C TYR A 168 -6.75 -11.19 7.50
N VAL A 169 -6.54 -9.95 7.04
CA VAL A 169 -5.21 -9.47 6.63
C VAL A 169 -4.56 -8.59 7.69
N ILE A 170 -5.28 -7.65 8.29
CA ILE A 170 -4.73 -6.71 9.29
C ILE A 170 -5.45 -6.74 10.65
N GLY A 171 -6.62 -7.39 10.73
CA GLY A 171 -7.43 -7.55 11.94
C GLY A 171 -7.14 -8.80 12.77
N SER A 172 -8.00 -9.00 13.78
CA SER A 172 -7.97 -10.11 14.73
C SER A 172 -8.18 -11.47 14.05
N GLY A 173 -8.92 -11.52 12.93
CA GLY A 173 -9.15 -12.74 12.16
C GLY A 173 -7.90 -13.32 11.51
N ALA A 174 -6.83 -12.54 11.42
CA ALA A 174 -5.52 -13.04 10.97
C ALA A 174 -4.93 -14.11 11.91
N ASN A 175 -5.41 -14.21 13.16
CA ASN A 175 -4.90 -15.12 14.19
C ASN A 175 -3.38 -15.03 14.38
N ASP A 176 -2.87 -13.80 14.32
CA ASP A 176 -1.46 -13.45 14.42
C ASP A 176 -1.23 -12.73 15.76
N PRO A 177 -0.67 -13.40 16.78
CA PRO A 177 -0.50 -12.81 18.10
C PRO A 177 0.48 -11.63 18.10
N GLN A 178 1.41 -11.56 17.15
CA GLN A 178 2.34 -10.44 17.02
C GLN A 178 1.61 -9.12 16.71
N LYS A 179 0.37 -9.16 16.21
CA LYS A 179 -0.47 -7.96 16.04
C LYS A 179 -1.05 -7.40 17.33
N TYR A 180 -0.75 -8.03 18.45
CA TYR A 180 -1.08 -7.55 19.79
C TYR A 180 0.17 -7.48 20.68
N ASP A 181 1.37 -7.55 20.09
CA ASP A 181 2.64 -7.53 20.81
C ASP A 181 3.31 -6.15 20.73
N PRO A 182 3.51 -5.43 21.84
CA PRO A 182 4.20 -4.14 21.85
C PRO A 182 5.68 -4.22 21.44
N ALA A 183 6.28 -5.41 21.40
CA ALA A 183 7.64 -5.64 20.90
C ALA A 183 7.68 -5.96 19.40
N ALA A 184 6.54 -5.99 18.71
CA ALA A 184 6.48 -6.30 17.29
C ALA A 184 7.23 -5.29 16.42
N SER A 185 7.68 -5.75 15.25
CA SER A 185 8.34 -4.88 14.28
C SER A 185 7.41 -3.80 13.73
N ARG A 186 8.00 -2.74 13.18
CA ARG A 186 7.26 -1.71 12.42
C ARG A 186 6.37 -2.34 11.35
N GLU A 187 6.89 -3.32 10.62
CA GLU A 187 6.17 -3.99 9.52
C GLU A 187 4.92 -4.72 10.01
N THR A 188 4.96 -5.27 11.23
CA THR A 188 3.81 -5.90 11.89
C THR A 188 2.84 -4.87 12.45
N LEU A 189 3.32 -3.82 13.13
CA LEU A 189 2.48 -2.74 13.66
C LEU A 189 1.76 -1.96 12.56
N ASP A 190 2.42 -1.76 11.41
CA ASP A 190 1.83 -1.21 10.17
C ASP A 190 0.66 -2.07 9.65
N HIS A 191 0.55 -3.32 10.09
CA HIS A 191 -0.47 -4.31 9.68
C HIS A 191 -1.31 -4.81 10.87
N SER A 192 -1.37 -4.04 11.96
CA SER A 192 -2.25 -4.29 13.10
C SER A 192 -3.29 -3.17 13.20
N ILE A 193 -4.50 -3.39 12.66
CA ILE A 193 -5.58 -2.40 12.79
C ILE A 193 -5.98 -2.11 14.26
N PRO A 194 -5.93 -3.07 15.21
CA PRO A 194 -6.13 -2.75 16.63
C PRO A 194 -5.09 -1.76 17.17
N TYR A 195 -3.81 -1.95 16.86
CA TYR A 195 -2.75 -1.02 17.24
C TYR A 195 -2.94 0.36 16.61
N ILE A 196 -3.19 0.36 15.30
CA ILE A 196 -3.33 1.58 14.51
C ILE A 196 -4.48 2.43 15.05
N PHE A 197 -5.64 1.80 15.29
CA PHE A 197 -6.81 2.49 15.83
C PHE A 197 -6.55 3.02 17.24
N ALA A 198 -5.92 2.25 18.13
CA ALA A 198 -5.58 2.69 19.49
C ALA A 198 -4.68 3.93 19.48
N VAL A 199 -3.58 3.90 18.73
CA VAL A 199 -2.61 5.00 18.69
C VAL A 199 -3.23 6.24 18.03
N ALA A 200 -3.95 6.09 16.91
CA ALA A 200 -4.63 7.21 16.26
C ALA A 200 -5.70 7.85 17.15
N LEU A 201 -6.42 7.05 17.94
CA LEU A 201 -7.43 7.52 18.88
C LEU A 201 -6.81 8.25 20.06
N GLN A 202 -5.69 7.77 20.60
CA GLN A 202 -5.03 8.42 21.73
C GLN A 202 -4.30 9.71 21.32
N ASP A 203 -3.62 9.69 20.18
CA ASP A 203 -2.74 10.79 19.77
C ASP A 203 -3.46 11.84 18.91
N GLY A 204 -4.67 11.55 18.42
CA GLY A 204 -5.40 12.43 17.50
C GLY A 204 -4.72 12.57 16.13
N GLY A 205 -3.73 11.74 15.84
CA GLY A 205 -2.91 11.80 14.63
C GLY A 205 -2.14 10.50 14.37
N TRP A 206 -1.46 10.46 13.23
CA TRP A 206 -0.62 9.33 12.82
C TRP A 206 0.67 9.84 12.20
N HIS A 207 1.80 9.63 12.88
CA HIS A 207 3.12 10.04 12.39
C HIS A 207 3.87 8.85 11.80
N HIS A 208 4.49 9.05 10.64
CA HIS A 208 5.15 7.98 9.89
C HIS A 208 6.35 7.35 10.59
N VAL A 209 6.91 7.97 11.64
CA VAL A 209 7.98 7.40 12.48
C VAL A 209 7.50 7.22 13.92
N ASP A 210 7.01 8.29 14.54
CA ASP A 210 6.80 8.33 15.98
C ASP A 210 5.71 7.37 16.46
N SER A 211 4.67 7.18 15.63
CA SER A 211 3.60 6.20 15.88
C SER A 211 4.07 4.75 15.82
N TYR A 212 5.34 4.47 15.49
CA TYR A 212 5.92 3.13 15.46
C TYR A 212 7.09 2.95 16.44
N THR A 213 7.46 3.99 17.19
CA THR A 213 8.61 3.86 18.09
C THR A 213 8.32 2.85 19.19
N PRO A 214 9.31 2.03 19.62
CA PRO A 214 9.11 1.09 20.72
C PRO A 214 8.60 1.77 22.00
N ALA A 215 9.08 2.98 22.29
CA ALA A 215 8.63 3.77 23.44
C ALA A 215 7.14 4.17 23.33
N ARG A 216 6.64 4.47 22.13
CA ARG A 216 5.22 4.77 21.91
C ARG A 216 4.37 3.50 21.98
N ALA A 217 4.81 2.41 21.37
CA ALA A 217 4.08 1.15 21.33
C ALA A 217 3.95 0.50 22.72
N ALA A 218 4.99 0.60 23.55
CA ALA A 218 5.05 -0.02 24.87
C ALA A 218 4.39 0.79 26.00
N ARG A 219 3.69 1.90 25.69
CA ARG A 219 2.96 2.67 26.70
C ARG A 219 1.89 1.81 27.38
N PRO A 220 1.86 1.70 28.73
CA PRO A 220 0.94 0.80 29.42
C PRO A 220 -0.54 1.04 29.11
N ASP A 221 -0.94 2.31 29.00
CA ASP A 221 -2.31 2.73 28.66
C ASP A 221 -2.67 2.37 27.22
N THR A 222 -1.74 2.55 26.27
CA THR A 222 -1.93 2.12 24.88
C THR A 222 -2.11 0.62 24.78
N VAL A 223 -1.25 -0.16 25.45
CA VAL A 223 -1.36 -1.63 25.47
C VAL A 223 -2.72 -2.04 26.06
N ALA A 224 -3.15 -1.41 27.15
CA ALA A 224 -4.45 -1.67 27.75
C ALA A 224 -5.63 -1.37 26.82
N LEU A 225 -5.59 -0.26 26.07
CA LEU A 225 -6.63 0.09 25.09
C LEU A 225 -6.59 -0.85 23.87
N TRP A 226 -5.41 -1.09 23.32
CA TRP A 226 -5.16 -1.95 22.17
C TRP A 226 -5.73 -3.35 22.38
N HIS A 227 -5.53 -3.95 23.55
CA HIS A 227 -6.09 -5.27 23.88
C HIS A 227 -7.62 -5.29 24.03
N LYS A 228 -8.30 -4.14 24.07
CA LYS A 228 -9.77 -4.05 24.05
C LYS A 228 -10.34 -3.96 22.63
N ILE A 229 -9.48 -3.80 21.62
CA ILE A 229 -9.89 -3.65 20.23
C ILE A 229 -9.86 -4.99 19.51
N THR A 230 -11.01 -5.36 18.95
CA THR A 230 -11.19 -6.54 18.11
C THR A 230 -11.81 -6.15 16.78
N THR A 231 -11.70 -7.03 15.79
CA THR A 231 -12.36 -6.86 14.50
C THR A 231 -13.36 -8.00 14.27
N ALA A 232 -14.46 -7.70 13.61
CA ALA A 232 -15.44 -8.68 13.14
C ALA A 232 -15.66 -8.51 11.63
N GLU A 233 -15.74 -9.61 10.90
CA GLU A 233 -16.23 -9.55 9.52
C GLU A 233 -17.71 -9.16 9.51
N ASP A 234 -18.05 -8.23 8.61
CA ASP A 234 -19.41 -7.87 8.28
C ASP A 234 -19.64 -8.12 6.77
N PRO A 235 -20.62 -8.96 6.39
CA PRO A 235 -20.88 -9.31 5.00
C PRO A 235 -21.14 -8.10 4.09
N GLU A 236 -21.75 -7.03 4.61
CA GLU A 236 -22.04 -5.84 3.81
C GLU A 236 -20.75 -5.07 3.49
N TRP A 237 -19.84 -4.94 4.46
CA TRP A 237 -18.53 -4.35 4.20
C TRP A 237 -17.66 -5.22 3.29
N THR A 238 -17.80 -6.56 3.34
CA THR A 238 -17.18 -7.47 2.38
C THR A 238 -17.73 -7.27 0.96
N ARG A 239 -19.07 -7.16 0.80
CA ARG A 239 -19.71 -6.88 -0.49
C ARG A 239 -19.17 -5.58 -1.09
N ARG A 240 -19.19 -4.49 -0.31
CA ARG A 240 -18.69 -3.18 -0.75
C ARG A 240 -17.21 -3.21 -1.12
N TYR A 241 -16.37 -3.92 -0.36
CA TYR A 241 -14.94 -4.06 -0.69
C TYR A 241 -14.70 -4.69 -2.08
N HIS A 242 -15.58 -5.60 -2.48
CA HIS A 242 -15.51 -6.30 -3.77
C HIS A 242 -16.27 -5.63 -4.91
N SER A 243 -16.99 -4.52 -4.64
CA SER A 243 -17.72 -3.82 -5.69
C SER A 243 -16.76 -3.25 -6.74
N GLU A 244 -17.18 -3.36 -8.01
CA GLU A 244 -16.57 -2.69 -9.14
C GLU A 244 -17.16 -1.30 -9.35
N ASP A 245 -18.31 -1.00 -8.75
CA ASP A 245 -18.92 0.33 -8.74
C ASP A 245 -18.16 1.24 -7.76
N PRO A 246 -17.48 2.31 -8.24
CA PRO A 246 -16.76 3.24 -7.38
C PRO A 246 -17.62 3.89 -6.29
N ASP A 247 -18.92 4.09 -6.54
CA ASP A 247 -19.83 4.76 -5.59
C ASP A 247 -20.20 3.82 -4.43
N GLU A 248 -20.15 2.50 -4.64
CA GLU A 248 -20.39 1.52 -3.59
C GLU A 248 -19.11 1.07 -2.87
N LYS A 249 -17.99 1.11 -3.60
CA LYS A 249 -16.72 0.53 -3.16
C LYS A 249 -16.20 1.21 -1.90
N ALA A 250 -15.91 0.40 -0.89
CA ALA A 250 -15.50 0.89 0.43
C ALA A 250 -14.34 0.08 1.03
N PHE A 251 -13.54 0.77 1.85
CA PHE A 251 -12.37 0.21 2.51
C PHE A 251 -12.35 0.44 4.03
N GLY A 252 -13.35 1.15 4.57
CA GLY A 252 -13.53 1.37 5.99
C GLY A 252 -14.49 0.37 6.64
N GLY A 253 -15.31 0.87 7.56
CA GLY A 253 -16.25 0.06 8.32
C GLY A 253 -17.01 0.84 9.39
N ARG A 254 -17.66 0.10 10.29
CA ARG A 254 -18.37 0.63 11.47
C ARG A 254 -17.62 0.26 12.74
N VAL A 255 -17.45 1.22 13.64
CA VAL A 255 -16.95 0.96 15.00
C VAL A 255 -18.10 0.95 16.00
N GLU A 256 -18.04 0.02 16.93
CA GLU A 256 -18.89 -0.01 18.13
C GLU A 256 -17.99 0.02 19.36
N ILE A 257 -18.16 1.04 20.20
CA ILE A 257 -17.36 1.23 21.42
C ILE A 257 -18.29 1.14 22.62
N ARG A 258 -18.09 0.13 23.45
CA ARG A 258 -18.79 -0.02 24.72
C ARG A 258 -17.99 0.66 25.82
N LEU A 259 -18.62 1.59 26.53
CA LEU A 259 -18.01 2.28 27.67
C LEU A 259 -18.25 1.52 28.97
N ALA A 260 -17.37 1.76 29.95
CA ALA A 260 -17.41 1.17 31.28
C ALA A 260 -18.67 1.56 32.08
N ASP A 261 -19.35 2.65 31.69
CA ASP A 261 -20.57 3.14 32.33
C ASP A 261 -21.86 2.49 31.83
N GLY A 262 -21.79 1.62 30.82
CA GLY A 262 -22.97 0.99 30.22
C GLY A 262 -23.30 1.49 28.80
N SER A 263 -22.84 2.68 28.42
CA SER A 263 -23.22 3.33 27.16
C SER A 263 -22.40 2.86 25.96
N THR A 264 -22.94 3.10 24.75
CA THR A 264 -22.30 2.69 23.49
C THR A 264 -22.20 3.86 22.53
N ILE A 265 -21.02 4.01 21.91
CA ILE A 265 -20.78 4.93 20.79
C ILE A 265 -20.67 4.10 19.51
N VAL A 266 -21.38 4.53 18.46
CA VAL A 266 -21.33 3.92 17.13
C VAL A 266 -21.04 5.00 16.10
N ASP A 267 -20.09 4.73 15.22
CA ASP A 267 -19.73 5.60 14.10
C ASP A 267 -19.20 4.77 12.93
N GLU A 268 -19.13 5.35 11.74
CA GLU A 268 -18.67 4.63 10.55
C GLU A 268 -17.96 5.54 9.55
N ILE A 269 -17.16 4.91 8.69
CA ILE A 269 -16.48 5.58 7.58
C ILE A 269 -16.34 4.60 6.41
N ALA A 270 -16.70 5.04 5.19
CA ALA A 270 -16.62 4.17 4.02
C ALA A 270 -15.24 4.18 3.34
N VAL A 271 -14.64 5.36 3.22
CA VAL A 271 -13.35 5.58 2.57
C VAL A 271 -12.55 6.62 3.36
N ALA A 272 -11.22 6.57 3.25
CA ALA A 272 -10.35 7.54 3.91
C ALA A 272 -10.63 8.98 3.44
N ASP A 273 -10.33 9.97 4.27
CA ASP A 273 -10.59 11.37 3.94
C ASP A 273 -9.90 11.78 2.64
N ALA A 274 -8.63 11.35 2.47
CA ALA A 274 -7.78 11.63 1.32
C ALA A 274 -8.18 10.92 0.02
N HIS A 275 -9.11 9.95 0.08
CA HIS A 275 -9.60 9.22 -1.08
C HIS A 275 -10.24 10.19 -2.11
N PRO A 276 -10.23 9.90 -3.43
CA PRO A 276 -10.92 10.73 -4.43
C PRO A 276 -12.40 11.00 -4.13
N LEU A 277 -13.06 10.04 -3.48
CA LEU A 277 -14.46 10.13 -3.01
C LEU A 277 -14.58 10.41 -1.48
N GLY A 278 -13.48 10.76 -0.82
CA GLY A 278 -13.43 11.02 0.62
C GLY A 278 -13.87 12.43 0.98
N ALA A 279 -13.90 12.73 2.28
CA ALA A 279 -14.31 14.05 2.79
C ALA A 279 -13.32 15.18 2.45
N ARG A 280 -12.05 14.84 2.21
CA ARG A 280 -10.97 15.78 1.86
C ARG A 280 -10.03 15.15 0.83
N PRO A 281 -10.47 14.97 -0.43
CA PRO A 281 -9.65 14.38 -1.47
C PRO A 281 -8.32 15.13 -1.62
N PHE A 282 -7.22 14.40 -1.69
CA PHE A 282 -5.88 15.01 -1.76
C PHE A 282 -5.72 15.87 -3.01
N ALA A 283 -5.42 17.16 -2.81
CA ALA A 283 -5.09 18.10 -3.86
C ALA A 283 -3.57 18.30 -3.95
N ARG A 284 -3.12 19.05 -4.97
CA ARG A 284 -1.68 19.33 -5.21
C ARG A 284 -0.96 19.83 -3.96
N ALA A 285 -1.57 20.76 -3.21
CA ALA A 285 -0.99 21.31 -1.99
C ALA A 285 -0.76 20.25 -0.90
N ASP A 286 -1.64 19.25 -0.81
CA ASP A 286 -1.50 18.15 0.15
C ASP A 286 -0.34 17.22 -0.22
N TYR A 287 -0.16 16.90 -1.51
CA TYR A 287 1.01 16.15 -1.98
C TYR A 287 2.32 16.90 -1.72
N ILE A 288 2.35 18.22 -1.95
CA ILE A 288 3.55 19.05 -1.68
C ILE A 288 3.84 19.07 -0.18
N ARG A 289 2.83 19.31 0.66
CA ARG A 289 2.99 19.29 2.12
C ARG A 289 3.53 17.94 2.58
N LYS A 290 2.93 16.84 2.12
CA LYS A 290 3.38 15.50 2.45
C LYS A 290 4.81 15.23 1.98
N PHE A 291 5.17 15.63 0.76
CA PHE A 291 6.53 15.51 0.25
C PHE A 291 7.52 16.22 1.17
N ARG A 292 7.25 17.47 1.54
CA ARG A 292 8.10 18.24 2.46
C ARG A 292 8.25 17.55 3.80
N THR A 293 7.15 17.12 4.42
CA THR A 293 7.19 16.39 5.70
C THR A 293 8.08 15.15 5.66
N LEU A 294 8.11 14.43 4.53
CA LEU A 294 8.96 13.25 4.36
C LEU A 294 10.40 13.58 3.94
N ALA A 295 10.61 14.72 3.29
CA ALA A 295 11.88 15.14 2.72
C ALA A 295 12.74 15.96 3.69
N GLU A 296 12.15 16.83 4.50
CA GLU A 296 12.83 17.72 5.45
C GLU A 296 13.88 17.02 6.34
N PRO A 297 13.67 15.79 6.84
CA PRO A 297 14.66 15.12 7.67
C PRO A 297 15.90 14.61 6.90
N VAL A 298 15.81 14.50 5.57
CA VAL A 298 16.81 13.78 4.75
C VAL A 298 17.34 14.58 3.56
N LEU A 299 16.70 15.69 3.18
CA LEU A 299 17.11 16.58 2.10
C LEU A 299 17.38 18.00 2.64
N ALA A 300 18.28 18.73 1.98
CA ALA A 300 18.43 20.16 2.25
C ALA A 300 17.22 20.95 1.69
N GLU A 301 16.84 22.06 2.33
CA GLU A 301 15.71 22.89 1.88
C GLU A 301 15.84 23.32 0.41
N ALA A 302 17.05 23.73 0.00
CA ALA A 302 17.32 24.11 -1.39
C ALA A 302 17.07 22.97 -2.39
N GLU A 303 17.31 21.72 -1.98
CA GLU A 303 17.07 20.54 -2.81
C GLU A 303 15.58 20.22 -2.91
N ILE A 304 14.84 20.38 -1.80
CA ILE A 304 13.37 20.26 -1.77
C ILE A 304 12.75 21.25 -2.75
N GLU A 305 13.16 22.51 -2.70
CA GLU A 305 12.65 23.56 -3.60
C GLU A 305 13.04 23.32 -5.05
N ARG A 306 14.29 22.91 -5.32
CA ARG A 306 14.75 22.56 -6.67
C ARG A 306 13.89 21.44 -7.26
N PHE A 307 13.71 20.34 -6.52
CA PHE A 307 12.91 19.21 -6.97
C PHE A 307 11.44 19.61 -7.22
N LEU A 308 10.84 20.36 -6.29
CA LEU A 308 9.45 20.83 -6.43
C LEU A 308 9.27 21.76 -7.62
N ALA A 309 10.20 22.69 -7.88
CA ALA A 309 10.16 23.56 -9.04
C ALA A 309 10.27 22.79 -10.36
N LEU A 310 11.05 21.71 -10.38
CA LEU A 310 11.25 20.85 -11.54
C LEU A 310 10.04 19.96 -11.81
N VAL A 311 9.62 19.15 -10.83
CA VAL A 311 8.58 18.12 -11.01
C VAL A 311 7.20 18.72 -11.31
N GLN A 312 6.95 19.96 -10.88
CA GLN A 312 5.69 20.64 -11.16
C GLN A 312 5.54 21.07 -12.62
N ARG A 313 6.63 21.06 -13.41
CA ARG A 313 6.62 21.32 -14.85
C ARG A 313 6.88 20.07 -15.68
N LEU A 314 6.56 18.88 -15.14
CA LEU A 314 6.88 17.59 -15.76
C LEU A 314 6.59 17.50 -17.28
N PRO A 315 5.44 17.99 -17.81
CA PRO A 315 5.15 17.92 -19.24
C PRO A 315 6.04 18.82 -20.13
N GLU A 316 6.74 19.79 -19.53
CA GLU A 316 7.54 20.82 -20.21
C GLU A 316 9.05 20.52 -20.14
N LEU A 317 9.46 19.46 -19.42
CA LEU A 317 10.87 19.20 -19.17
C LEU A 317 11.60 18.78 -20.45
N SER A 318 12.78 19.36 -20.64
CA SER A 318 13.78 18.87 -21.60
C SER A 318 14.39 17.54 -21.16
N ALA A 319 15.03 16.84 -22.09
CA ALA A 319 15.76 15.61 -21.78
C ALA A 319 16.89 15.80 -20.73
N ALA A 320 17.47 17.02 -20.65
CA ALA A 320 18.46 17.36 -19.64
C ALA A 320 17.80 17.48 -18.26
N GLU A 321 16.69 18.23 -18.17
CA GLU A 321 15.91 18.40 -16.95
C GLU A 321 15.34 17.09 -16.41
N VAL A 322 14.91 16.17 -17.28
CA VAL A 322 14.45 14.83 -16.86
C VAL A 322 15.55 14.07 -16.09
N ARG A 323 16.83 14.23 -16.46
CA ARG A 323 17.96 13.60 -15.75
C ARG A 323 18.20 14.19 -14.36
N GLU A 324 17.64 15.36 -14.08
CA GLU A 324 17.73 16.06 -12.80
C GLU A 324 16.56 15.76 -11.87
N LEU A 325 15.62 14.88 -12.26
CA LEU A 325 14.50 14.46 -11.40
C LEU A 325 14.92 13.61 -10.19
N ASN A 326 16.16 13.11 -10.17
CA ASN A 326 16.70 12.44 -8.99
C ASN A 326 16.97 13.46 -7.87
N ILE A 327 16.73 13.05 -6.63
CA ILE A 327 16.99 13.83 -5.42
C ILE A 327 18.38 13.55 -4.87
N VAL A 328 18.99 14.55 -4.23
CA VAL A 328 20.28 14.45 -3.56
C VAL A 328 20.08 14.49 -2.04
N ALA A 329 20.40 13.39 -1.36
CA ALA A 329 20.34 13.34 0.10
C ALA A 329 21.28 14.37 0.75
N ALA A 330 20.89 14.89 1.90
CA ALA A 330 21.74 15.80 2.65
C ALA A 330 23.07 15.12 3.06
N PRO A 331 24.17 15.89 3.19
CA PRO A 331 25.44 15.35 3.65
C PRO A 331 25.29 14.62 4.99
N GLY A 332 25.80 13.40 5.07
CA GLY A 332 25.74 12.56 6.28
C GLY A 332 24.44 11.78 6.46
N THR A 333 23.43 11.95 5.60
CA THR A 333 22.20 11.13 5.63
C THR A 333 22.48 9.67 5.24
N ILE A 334 23.36 9.45 4.27
CA ILE A 334 23.76 8.12 3.81
C ILE A 334 25.18 7.84 4.31
N ASP A 335 25.31 6.86 5.21
CA ASP A 335 26.60 6.33 5.64
C ASP A 335 26.88 5.00 4.93
N LEU A 336 27.62 5.07 3.83
CA LEU A 336 28.03 3.89 3.08
C LEU A 336 29.03 3.00 3.85
N ALA A 337 29.75 3.55 4.84
CA ALA A 337 30.67 2.75 5.65
C ALA A 337 29.91 1.86 6.66
N ALA A 338 28.73 2.31 7.10
CA ALA A 338 27.82 1.53 7.94
C ALA A 338 26.88 0.60 7.15
N ALA A 339 26.92 0.63 5.81
CA ALA A 339 26.05 -0.20 4.99
C ALA A 339 26.31 -1.71 5.25
N PRO A 340 25.24 -2.54 5.28
CA PRO A 340 25.41 -3.97 5.42
C PRO A 340 26.21 -4.54 4.24
N LYS A 341 27.13 -5.46 4.51
CA LYS A 341 27.96 -6.09 3.47
C LYS A 341 27.12 -7.07 2.64
N GLY A 342 27.23 -6.97 1.31
CA GLY A 342 26.61 -7.87 0.35
C GLY A 342 27.55 -8.18 -0.83
N LEU A 343 27.04 -8.89 -1.83
CA LEU A 343 27.76 -9.14 -3.08
C LEU A 343 27.82 -7.91 -4.01
N PHE A 344 26.90 -6.96 -3.81
CA PHE A 344 26.76 -5.73 -4.59
C PHE A 344 27.08 -4.51 -3.74
#